data_AF-A0A9E0FH37-F1
#
_entry.id   AF-A0A9E0FH37-F1
#
_cell.length_a   1.000
_cell.length_b   1.000
_cell.length_c   1.000
_cell.angle_alpha   90.00
_cell.angle_beta   90.00
_cell.angle_gamma   90.00
#
_symmetry.space_group_name_H-M   'P 1'
#
loop_
_entity.id
_entity.type
_entity.pdbx_description
1 polymer ?
#
loop_
_entity_poly.entity_id
_entity_poly.type
_entity_poly.pdbx_seq_one_letter_code
_entity_poly.pdbx_strand_id
1 'polypeptide(L)'
;MQNKGRSDYYSLVCGLPEITLEQTSDPDYRNLIIDYKDYINETDQHWLQLVYDTIDLKNFLIVLFKSGKELQPGGSYSQEQLEEAVIQKEILFSYQEKFFNEFDNAPTEHPVAVVEHKLFSLYYTDLINCGNAFLENWGRFSLALKNYVLLLYGDNLKMDMQDSLIAEPLPFDKIQLRTLEQYLNETTNTSGITEVIGRGDISIKEKYIDQLLWDYLNAASFFEYFSLEKLIAFALKNQLANRWKYLSDKSNTITTEEILNAITEIKHE
;
A
#
# COMPACT_ATOMS: atom_id res chain seq x y z
N MET A 1 -14.18 2.21 -28.07
CA MET A 1 -13.47 2.91 -26.99
C MET A 1 -13.72 4.40 -27.13
N GLN A 2 -14.71 4.93 -26.40
CA GLN A 2 -14.86 6.38 -26.27
C GLN A 2 -13.86 6.84 -25.23
N ASN A 3 -12.95 7.71 -25.63
CA ASN A 3 -12.00 8.36 -24.74
C ASN A 3 -12.82 9.34 -23.88
N LYS A 4 -13.15 8.93 -22.64
CA LYS A 4 -13.92 9.75 -21.69
C LYS A 4 -13.13 11.03 -21.40
N GLY A 5 -13.77 12.18 -21.58
CA GLY A 5 -13.13 13.49 -21.49
C GLY A 5 -13.15 14.04 -20.07
N ARG A 6 -12.45 15.17 -19.83
CA ARG A 6 -12.44 15.92 -18.55
C ARG A 6 -13.82 16.24 -17.96
N SER A 7 -14.89 16.19 -18.76
CA SER A 7 -16.27 16.40 -18.29
C SER A 7 -16.82 15.24 -17.46
N ASP A 8 -16.29 14.02 -17.64
CA ASP A 8 -16.88 12.80 -17.06
C ASP A 8 -16.50 12.64 -15.57
N TYR A 9 -15.39 13.25 -15.16
CA TYR A 9 -14.88 13.21 -13.79
C TYR A 9 -15.31 14.39 -12.92
N TYR A 10 -15.87 15.44 -13.53
CA TYR A 10 -16.23 16.67 -12.81
C TYR A 10 -17.16 16.40 -11.63
N SER A 11 -18.29 15.73 -11.87
CA SER A 11 -19.28 15.44 -10.85
C SER A 11 -18.75 14.53 -9.74
N LEU A 12 -17.88 13.58 -10.09
CA LEU A 12 -17.26 12.66 -9.14
C LEU A 12 -16.32 13.42 -8.20
N VAL A 13 -15.40 14.21 -8.76
CA VAL A 13 -14.44 14.98 -7.96
C VAL A 13 -15.13 16.04 -7.10
N CYS A 14 -16.14 16.75 -7.64
CA CYS A 14 -16.89 17.73 -6.86
C CYS A 14 -17.69 17.12 -5.71
N GLY A 15 -18.00 15.82 -5.76
CA GLY A 15 -18.66 15.09 -4.68
C GLY A 15 -17.73 14.56 -3.60
N LEU A 16 -16.40 14.71 -3.76
CA LEU A 16 -15.45 14.25 -2.76
C LEU A 16 -15.43 15.18 -1.55
N PRO A 17 -15.38 14.63 -0.31
CA PRO A 17 -15.20 15.43 0.88
C PRO A 17 -13.78 16.02 0.93
N GLU A 18 -13.62 17.13 1.64
CA GLU A 18 -12.29 17.59 2.02
C GLU A 18 -11.74 16.69 3.13
N ILE A 19 -10.49 16.26 2.97
CA ILE A 19 -9.82 15.35 3.91
C ILE A 19 -8.47 15.91 4.35
N THR A 20 -8.14 15.69 5.61
CA THR A 20 -6.84 15.97 6.21
C THR A 20 -6.22 14.66 6.70
N LEU A 21 -4.90 14.63 6.93
CA LEU A 21 -4.27 13.45 7.52
C LEU A 21 -4.71 13.23 8.98
N GLU A 22 -4.90 14.33 9.72
CA GLU A 22 -5.40 14.35 11.10
C GLU A 22 -6.92 14.54 11.13
N GLN A 23 -7.70 13.61 10.57
CA GLN A 23 -9.15 13.70 10.66
C GLN A 23 -9.62 13.60 12.11
N THR A 24 -10.49 14.52 12.52
CA THR A 24 -11.16 14.49 13.83
C THR A 24 -12.54 13.82 13.76
N SER A 25 -13.05 13.61 12.55
CA SER A 25 -14.33 12.96 12.25
C SER A 25 -14.24 11.43 12.29
N ASP A 26 -15.39 10.77 12.16
CA ASP A 26 -15.45 9.32 11.97
C ASP A 26 -14.76 8.87 10.68
N PRO A 27 -14.08 7.71 10.70
CA PRO A 27 -13.32 7.26 9.55
C PRO A 27 -14.29 6.89 8.43
N ASP A 28 -14.04 7.42 7.24
CA ASP A 28 -14.85 7.15 6.05
C ASP A 28 -14.16 6.06 5.22
N TYR A 29 -14.43 4.79 5.51
CA TYR A 29 -13.86 3.64 4.82
C TYR A 29 -14.44 3.41 3.41
N ARG A 30 -14.91 4.45 2.71
CA ARG A 30 -15.43 4.33 1.35
C ARG A 30 -14.46 3.67 0.38
N ASN A 31 -15.03 2.87 -0.50
CA ASN A 31 -14.33 2.30 -1.63
C ASN A 31 -14.87 2.93 -2.91
N LEU A 32 -14.06 3.80 -3.52
CA LEU A 32 -14.46 4.54 -4.72
C LEU A 32 -14.71 3.62 -5.93
N ILE A 33 -14.18 2.40 -5.95
CA ILE A 33 -14.49 1.43 -7.00
C ILE A 33 -15.95 1.02 -6.90
N ILE A 34 -16.41 0.72 -5.68
CA ILE A 34 -17.79 0.33 -5.42
C ILE A 34 -18.71 1.52 -5.69
N ASP A 35 -18.36 2.71 -5.18
CA ASP A 35 -19.17 3.91 -5.31
C ASP A 35 -19.31 4.38 -6.76
N TYR A 36 -18.23 4.26 -7.55
CA TYR A 36 -18.15 4.84 -8.89
C TYR A 36 -18.14 3.81 -10.04
N LYS A 37 -18.33 2.52 -9.76
CA LYS A 37 -18.29 1.43 -10.76
C LYS A 37 -19.03 1.75 -12.06
N ASP A 38 -20.26 2.26 -11.94
CA ASP A 38 -21.12 2.53 -13.11
C ASP A 38 -20.76 3.84 -13.85
N TYR A 39 -19.87 4.65 -13.29
CA TYR A 39 -19.51 5.98 -13.78
C TYR A 39 -18.15 6.02 -14.47
N ILE A 40 -17.23 5.09 -14.15
CA ILE A 40 -15.89 5.00 -14.73
C ILE A 40 -15.73 3.78 -15.66
N ASN A 41 -14.78 3.83 -16.59
CA ASN A 41 -14.58 2.74 -17.55
C ASN A 41 -13.80 1.57 -16.93
N GLU A 42 -13.77 0.39 -17.58
CA GLU A 42 -13.10 -0.81 -17.05
C GLU A 42 -11.60 -0.61 -16.77
N THR A 43 -10.90 0.17 -17.58
CA THR A 43 -9.48 0.50 -17.36
C THR A 43 -9.30 1.37 -16.11
N ASP A 44 -10.16 2.38 -15.96
CA ASP A 44 -10.15 3.25 -14.78
C ASP A 44 -10.51 2.47 -13.50
N GLN A 45 -11.46 1.54 -13.60
CA GLN A 45 -11.82 0.63 -12.50
C GLN A 45 -10.63 -0.23 -12.11
N HIS A 46 -9.90 -0.79 -13.07
CA HIS A 46 -8.70 -1.58 -12.81
C HIS A 46 -7.62 -0.77 -12.09
N TRP A 47 -7.34 0.46 -12.56
CA TRP A 47 -6.37 1.34 -11.91
C TRP A 47 -6.78 1.73 -10.49
N LEU A 48 -8.07 1.97 -10.28
CA LEU A 48 -8.59 2.25 -8.94
C LEU A 48 -8.56 0.99 -8.05
N GLN A 49 -8.76 -0.21 -8.61
CA GLN A 49 -8.59 -1.50 -7.91
C GLN A 49 -7.19 -1.68 -7.34
N LEU A 50 -6.16 -1.36 -8.13
CA LEU A 50 -4.77 -1.40 -7.65
C LEU A 50 -4.53 -0.52 -6.41
N VAL A 51 -5.31 0.55 -6.21
CA VAL A 51 -5.21 1.41 -5.01
C VAL A 51 -5.74 0.70 -3.76
N TYR A 52 -6.80 -0.09 -3.90
CA TYR A 52 -7.44 -0.80 -2.79
C TYR A 52 -6.84 -2.19 -2.55
N ASP A 53 -6.10 -2.74 -3.52
CA ASP A 53 -5.40 -4.02 -3.39
C ASP A 53 -4.47 -4.07 -2.17
N THR A 54 -3.88 -2.95 -1.73
CA THR A 54 -3.06 -2.96 -0.50
C THR A 54 -3.83 -3.39 0.76
N ILE A 55 -5.13 -3.10 0.82
CA ILE A 55 -6.04 -3.52 1.89
C ILE A 55 -6.51 -4.95 1.61
N ASP A 56 -6.94 -5.21 0.37
CA ASP A 56 -7.47 -6.51 -0.02
C ASP A 56 -6.44 -7.64 0.10
N LEU A 57 -5.16 -7.39 -0.17
CA LEU A 57 -4.09 -8.36 0.02
C LEU A 57 -3.87 -8.70 1.50
N LYS A 58 -3.97 -7.71 2.40
CA LYS A 58 -3.88 -7.96 3.85
C LYS A 58 -5.07 -8.79 4.34
N ASN A 59 -6.26 -8.46 3.85
CA ASN A 59 -7.48 -9.22 4.15
C ASN A 59 -7.41 -10.64 3.58
N PHE A 60 -6.86 -10.80 2.38
CA PHE A 60 -6.62 -12.10 1.77
C PHE A 60 -5.66 -12.94 2.62
N LEU A 61 -4.55 -12.37 3.11
CA LEU A 61 -3.63 -13.08 4.02
C LEU A 61 -4.29 -13.48 5.35
N ILE A 62 -5.15 -12.62 5.92
CA ILE A 62 -5.92 -12.93 7.14
C ILE A 62 -6.77 -14.19 6.94
N VAL A 63 -7.45 -14.29 5.80
CA VAL A 63 -8.30 -15.44 5.43
C VAL A 63 -7.47 -16.66 5.08
N LEU A 64 -6.44 -16.50 4.23
CA LEU A 64 -5.56 -17.59 3.77
C LEU A 64 -4.93 -18.35 4.94
N PHE A 65 -4.42 -17.63 5.93
CA PHE A 65 -3.79 -18.22 7.12
C PHE A 65 -4.76 -18.48 8.28
N LYS A 66 -6.06 -18.20 8.10
CA LYS A 66 -7.08 -18.35 9.15
C LYS A 66 -6.67 -17.68 10.47
N SER A 67 -6.08 -16.49 10.38
CA SER A 67 -5.44 -15.82 11.52
C SER A 67 -6.40 -15.45 12.65
N GLY A 68 -7.72 -15.45 12.38
CA GLY A 68 -8.76 -15.03 13.32
C GLY A 68 -8.81 -13.51 13.58
N LYS A 69 -7.95 -12.73 12.89
CA LYS A 69 -7.98 -11.26 12.93
C LYS A 69 -9.20 -10.75 12.14
N GLU A 70 -9.74 -9.61 12.55
CA GLU A 70 -10.78 -8.92 11.80
C GLU A 70 -10.23 -8.37 10.47
N LEU A 71 -11.06 -8.41 9.43
CA LEU A 71 -10.71 -7.79 8.15
C LEU A 71 -10.59 -6.27 8.31
N GLN A 72 -9.62 -5.71 7.61
CA GLN A 72 -9.46 -4.28 7.49
C GLN A 72 -10.62 -3.70 6.67
N PRO A 73 -11.30 -2.66 7.18
CA PRO A 73 -12.39 -2.01 6.46
C PRO A 73 -11.87 -1.26 5.21
N GLY A 74 -12.76 -1.05 4.25
CA GLY A 74 -12.47 -0.32 3.01
C GLY A 74 -11.87 -1.17 1.88
N GLY A 75 -11.72 -2.48 2.08
CA GLY A 75 -11.42 -3.43 1.01
C GLY A 75 -12.55 -3.52 -0.02
N SER A 76 -12.23 -4.09 -1.19
CA SER A 76 -13.16 -4.29 -2.32
C SER A 76 -13.92 -5.61 -2.22
N TYR A 77 -13.41 -6.55 -1.42
CA TYR A 77 -13.97 -7.89 -1.28
C TYR A 77 -14.52 -8.13 0.12
N SER A 78 -15.67 -8.79 0.17
CA SER A 78 -16.24 -9.32 1.42
C SER A 78 -15.47 -10.54 1.92
N GLN A 79 -15.69 -10.90 3.19
CA GLN A 79 -15.10 -12.11 3.76
C GLN A 79 -15.47 -13.38 2.97
N GLU A 80 -16.73 -13.51 2.57
CA GLU A 80 -17.23 -14.66 1.79
C GLU A 80 -16.48 -14.78 0.45
N GLN A 81 -16.31 -13.66 -0.27
CA GLN A 81 -15.57 -13.64 -1.54
C GLN A 81 -14.09 -14.00 -1.36
N LEU A 82 -13.45 -13.54 -0.29
CA LEU A 82 -12.05 -13.90 0.02
C LEU A 82 -11.92 -15.38 0.38
N GLU A 83 -12.85 -15.93 1.15
CA GLU A 83 -12.90 -17.35 1.50
C GLU A 83 -13.12 -18.21 0.25
N GLU A 84 -14.05 -17.83 -0.62
CA GLU A 84 -14.27 -18.48 -1.91
C GLU A 84 -13.03 -18.42 -2.79
N ALA A 85 -12.35 -17.28 -2.87
CA ALA A 85 -11.10 -17.16 -3.62
C ALA A 85 -9.99 -18.08 -3.10
N VAL A 86 -9.87 -18.26 -1.80
CA VAL A 86 -8.89 -19.19 -1.21
C VAL A 86 -9.28 -20.66 -1.48
N ILE A 87 -10.56 -21.02 -1.34
CA ILE A 87 -11.03 -22.40 -1.48
C ILE A 87 -11.09 -22.83 -2.95
N GLN A 88 -11.68 -22.00 -3.80
CA GLN A 88 -11.93 -22.29 -5.21
C GLN A 88 -10.80 -21.83 -6.13
N LYS A 89 -9.79 -21.12 -5.58
CA LYS A 89 -8.74 -20.46 -6.34
C LYS A 89 -9.29 -19.47 -7.37
N GLU A 90 -10.41 -18.81 -7.05
CA GLU A 90 -10.96 -17.75 -7.88
C GLU A 90 -9.97 -16.58 -7.97
N ILE A 91 -9.72 -16.10 -9.18
CA ILE A 91 -8.71 -15.06 -9.44
C ILE A 91 -9.29 -13.70 -9.04
N LEU A 92 -8.82 -13.15 -7.92
CA LEU A 92 -9.11 -11.78 -7.49
C LEU A 92 -8.06 -10.78 -7.97
N PHE A 93 -6.80 -11.21 -8.01
CA PHE A 93 -5.66 -10.39 -8.43
C PHE A 93 -5.03 -10.96 -9.69
N SER A 94 -4.59 -10.09 -10.61
CA SER A 94 -3.94 -10.49 -11.88
C SER A 94 -2.71 -11.37 -11.69
N TYR A 95 -2.00 -11.20 -10.58
CA TYR A 95 -0.80 -11.98 -10.23
C TYR A 95 -1.07 -13.18 -9.31
N GLN A 96 -2.33 -13.47 -8.97
CA GLN A 96 -2.68 -14.51 -8.00
C GLN A 96 -2.23 -15.91 -8.44
N GLU A 97 -2.35 -16.25 -9.73
CA GLU A 97 -1.88 -17.53 -10.24
C GLU A 97 -0.35 -17.67 -10.11
N LYS A 98 0.41 -16.63 -10.47
CA LYS A 98 1.86 -16.59 -10.28
C LYS A 98 2.24 -16.75 -8.80
N PHE A 99 1.49 -16.09 -7.92
CA PHE A 99 1.67 -16.19 -6.47
C PHE A 99 1.50 -17.63 -5.97
N PHE A 100 0.40 -18.31 -6.31
CA PHE A 100 0.18 -19.69 -5.87
C PHE A 100 1.19 -20.67 -6.47
N ASN A 101 1.59 -20.48 -7.72
CA ASN A 101 2.57 -21.34 -8.39
C ASN A 101 3.97 -21.25 -7.77
N GLU A 102 4.36 -20.09 -7.24
CA GLU A 102 5.64 -19.93 -6.54
C GLU A 102 5.76 -20.84 -5.30
N PHE A 103 4.64 -21.13 -4.65
CA PHE A 103 4.58 -21.94 -3.43
C PHE A 103 4.03 -23.35 -3.68
N ASP A 104 4.15 -23.88 -4.90
CA ASP A 104 3.62 -25.20 -5.27
C ASP A 104 2.13 -25.39 -4.88
N ASN A 105 1.34 -24.31 -4.94
CA ASN A 105 -0.05 -24.24 -4.49
C ASN A 105 -0.30 -24.47 -2.98
N ALA A 106 0.74 -24.40 -2.15
CA ALA A 106 0.69 -24.59 -0.70
C ALA A 106 1.33 -23.41 0.09
N PRO A 107 0.93 -22.15 -0.15
CA PRO A 107 1.53 -20.99 0.53
C PRO A 107 1.46 -21.06 2.06
N THR A 108 0.43 -21.71 2.63
CA THR A 108 0.27 -21.85 4.08
C THR A 108 1.30 -22.75 4.76
N GLU A 109 2.11 -23.49 3.99
CA GLU A 109 3.24 -24.29 4.52
C GLU A 109 4.50 -23.45 4.77
N HIS A 110 4.48 -22.17 4.37
CA HIS A 110 5.59 -21.24 4.53
C HIS A 110 5.29 -20.18 5.61
N PRO A 111 6.32 -19.55 6.20
CA PRO A 111 6.12 -18.45 7.14
C PRO A 111 5.31 -17.31 6.51
N VAL A 112 4.34 -16.77 7.27
CA VAL A 112 3.44 -15.69 6.82
C VAL A 112 4.21 -14.53 6.20
N ALA A 113 5.32 -14.11 6.82
CA ALA A 113 6.13 -13.01 6.34
C ALA A 113 6.80 -13.26 4.97
N VAL A 114 7.18 -14.51 4.67
CA VAL A 114 7.74 -14.90 3.36
C VAL A 114 6.64 -14.81 2.29
N VAL A 115 5.45 -15.31 2.62
CA VAL A 115 4.28 -15.28 1.73
C VAL A 115 3.81 -13.84 1.48
N GLU A 116 3.73 -13.03 2.53
CA GLU A 116 3.41 -11.61 2.46
C GLU A 116 4.42 -10.85 1.59
N HIS A 117 5.73 -11.06 1.81
CA HIS A 117 6.77 -10.41 1.02
C HIS A 117 6.62 -10.70 -0.47
N LYS A 118 6.44 -11.98 -0.84
CA LYS A 118 6.22 -12.37 -2.24
C LYS A 118 4.96 -11.76 -2.82
N LEU A 119 3.86 -11.78 -2.07
CA LEU A 119 2.58 -11.23 -2.52
C LEU A 119 2.68 -9.72 -2.80
N PHE A 120 3.29 -8.96 -1.88
CA PHE A 120 3.51 -7.53 -2.07
C PHE A 120 4.52 -7.22 -3.18
N SER A 121 5.53 -8.08 -3.41
CA SER A 121 6.47 -7.95 -4.53
C SER A 121 5.75 -8.04 -5.88
N LEU A 122 4.85 -9.01 -6.03
CA LEU A 122 4.00 -9.15 -7.22
C LEU A 122 3.05 -7.97 -7.40
N TYR A 123 2.42 -7.52 -6.31
CA TYR A 123 1.59 -6.32 -6.32
C TYR A 123 2.33 -5.08 -6.82
N TYR A 124 3.52 -4.80 -6.28
CA TYR A 124 4.31 -3.65 -6.71
C TYR A 124 4.76 -3.77 -8.16
N THR A 125 5.05 -4.99 -8.63
CA THR A 125 5.35 -5.27 -10.03
C THR A 125 4.18 -4.89 -10.93
N ASP A 126 2.95 -5.29 -10.59
CA ASP A 126 1.77 -4.96 -11.40
C ASP A 126 1.41 -3.46 -11.29
N LEU A 127 1.48 -2.87 -10.11
CA LEU A 127 1.24 -1.43 -9.89
C LEU A 127 2.18 -0.55 -10.72
N ILE A 128 3.47 -0.87 -10.73
CA ILE A 128 4.50 -0.07 -11.40
C ILE A 128 4.55 -0.29 -12.91
N ASN A 129 3.83 -1.30 -13.42
CA ASN A 129 3.70 -1.58 -14.85
C ASN A 129 2.23 -1.48 -15.34
N CYS A 130 1.36 -0.80 -14.60
CA CYS A 130 -0.08 -0.75 -14.89
C CYS A 130 -0.46 0.16 -16.08
N GLY A 131 0.48 0.93 -16.63
CA GLY A 131 0.26 1.82 -17.76
C GLY A 131 -0.33 3.19 -17.40
N ASN A 132 -0.54 3.49 -16.11
CA ASN A 132 -0.93 4.81 -15.63
C ASN A 132 0.26 5.49 -14.94
N ALA A 133 0.80 6.55 -15.55
CA ALA A 133 2.00 7.21 -15.06
C ALA A 133 1.89 7.73 -13.60
N PHE A 134 0.70 8.15 -13.15
CA PHE A 134 0.50 8.58 -11.77
C PHE A 134 0.68 7.41 -10.80
N LEU A 135 0.02 6.28 -11.06
CA LEU A 135 0.14 5.07 -10.24
C LEU A 135 1.53 4.45 -10.29
N GLU A 136 2.18 4.45 -11.46
CA GLU A 136 3.54 3.93 -11.58
C GLU A 136 4.53 4.75 -10.74
N ASN A 137 4.43 6.08 -10.80
CA ASN A 137 5.25 6.96 -9.98
C ASN A 137 4.95 6.82 -8.49
N TRP A 138 3.67 6.72 -8.11
CA TRP A 138 3.25 6.44 -6.73
C TRP A 138 3.82 5.10 -6.23
N GLY A 139 3.71 4.04 -7.03
CA GLY A 139 4.22 2.72 -6.71
C GLY A 139 5.73 2.75 -6.48
N ARG A 140 6.49 3.40 -7.37
CA ARG A 140 7.95 3.55 -7.21
C ARG A 140 8.31 4.34 -5.95
N PHE A 141 7.63 5.46 -5.70
CA PHE A 141 7.88 6.30 -4.52
C PHE A 141 7.57 5.54 -3.23
N SER A 142 6.37 4.97 -3.11
CA SER A 142 5.91 4.24 -1.93
C SER A 142 6.78 3.01 -1.63
N LEU A 143 7.18 2.27 -2.66
CA LEU A 143 8.12 1.14 -2.53
C LEU A 143 9.52 1.59 -2.10
N ALA A 144 10.06 2.64 -2.72
CA ALA A 144 11.34 3.20 -2.33
C ALA A 144 11.32 3.68 -0.87
N LEU A 145 10.24 4.32 -0.43
CA LEU A 145 10.07 4.77 0.96
C LEU A 145 9.99 3.58 1.91
N LYS A 146 9.23 2.53 1.57
CA LYS A 146 9.15 1.28 2.35
C LYS A 146 10.52 0.65 2.54
N ASN A 147 11.27 0.46 1.44
CA ASN A 147 12.61 -0.11 1.50
C ASN A 147 13.59 0.78 2.28
N TYR A 148 13.46 2.10 2.16
CA TYR A 148 14.31 3.06 2.86
C TYR A 148 14.09 3.00 4.37
N VAL A 149 12.83 3.02 4.81
CA VAL A 149 12.45 2.86 6.22
C VAL A 149 12.95 1.54 6.78
N LEU A 150 12.80 0.44 6.03
CA LEU A 150 13.30 -0.87 6.44
C LEU A 150 14.83 -0.90 6.63
N LEU A 151 15.57 -0.28 5.72
CA LEU A 151 17.02 -0.14 5.87
C LEU A 151 17.41 0.74 7.07
N LEU A 152 16.66 1.81 7.36
CA LEU A 152 16.89 2.65 8.54
C LEU A 152 16.65 1.87 9.84
N TYR A 153 15.62 1.02 9.89
CA TYR A 153 15.43 0.11 11.03
C TYR A 153 16.59 -0.88 11.16
N GLY A 154 17.02 -1.48 10.05
CA GLY A 154 18.18 -2.37 10.01
C GLY A 154 19.45 -1.72 10.56
N ASP A 155 19.75 -0.49 10.13
CA ASP A 155 20.91 0.27 10.60
C ASP A 155 20.84 0.55 12.11
N ASN A 156 19.67 1.00 12.60
CA ASN A 156 19.45 1.26 14.03
C ASN A 156 19.59 0.00 14.90
N LEU A 157 19.17 -1.16 14.39
CA LEU A 157 19.23 -2.44 15.08
C LEU A 157 20.51 -3.24 14.81
N LYS A 158 21.40 -2.74 13.94
CA LYS A 158 22.58 -3.45 13.44
C LYS A 158 22.23 -4.80 12.80
N MET A 159 21.10 -4.85 12.10
CA MET A 159 20.60 -6.02 11.37
C MET A 159 20.68 -5.79 9.86
N ASP A 160 21.18 -6.79 9.13
CA ASP A 160 21.11 -6.77 7.67
C ASP A 160 19.67 -7.04 7.21
N MET A 161 19.12 -6.12 6.40
CA MET A 161 17.76 -6.18 5.88
C MET A 161 17.71 -6.37 4.36
N GLN A 162 18.85 -6.60 3.69
CA GLN A 162 18.92 -6.69 2.22
C GLN A 162 17.96 -7.74 1.64
N ASP A 163 17.88 -8.93 2.26
CA ASP A 163 16.99 -10.01 1.81
C ASP A 163 15.51 -9.73 2.07
N SER A 164 15.20 -8.75 2.93
CA SER A 164 13.83 -8.33 3.24
C SER A 164 13.33 -7.21 2.33
N LEU A 165 14.19 -6.64 1.48
CA LEU A 165 13.80 -5.61 0.52
C LEU A 165 12.99 -6.21 -0.63
N ILE A 166 12.08 -5.41 -1.18
CA ILE A 166 11.45 -5.72 -2.46
C ILE A 166 12.22 -4.93 -3.52
N ALA A 167 13.12 -5.61 -4.23
CA ALA A 167 14.09 -4.93 -5.10
C ALA A 167 13.52 -4.52 -6.44
N GLU A 168 13.00 -5.48 -7.20
CA GLU A 168 12.20 -5.18 -8.38
C GLU A 168 10.81 -4.69 -7.96
N PRO A 169 10.18 -3.76 -8.70
CA PRO A 169 10.58 -3.21 -10.00
C PRO A 169 11.26 -1.82 -9.89
N LEU A 170 11.99 -1.53 -8.81
CA LEU A 170 12.73 -0.27 -8.69
C LEU A 170 13.87 -0.21 -9.73
N PRO A 171 14.18 0.98 -10.28
CA PRO A 171 15.15 1.13 -11.37
C PRO A 171 16.61 1.15 -10.88
N PHE A 172 16.91 0.52 -9.74
CA PHE A 172 18.23 0.57 -9.12
C PHE A 172 18.95 -0.77 -9.25
N ASP A 173 20.18 -0.75 -9.76
CA ASP A 173 21.04 -1.94 -9.79
C ASP A 173 21.35 -2.46 -8.38
N LYS A 174 21.43 -1.55 -7.40
CA LYS A 174 21.64 -1.89 -5.99
C LYS A 174 20.87 -0.94 -5.08
N ILE A 175 20.11 -1.52 -4.16
CA ILE A 175 19.34 -0.76 -3.18
C ILE A 175 20.19 -0.50 -1.93
N GLN A 176 20.45 0.78 -1.69
CA GLN A 176 21.21 1.28 -0.54
C GLN A 176 20.53 2.52 0.03
N LEU A 177 20.76 2.78 1.33
CA LEU A 177 20.20 3.95 2.03
C LEU A 177 20.37 5.24 1.24
N ARG A 178 21.60 5.56 0.83
CA ARG A 178 21.90 6.80 0.10
C ARG A 178 21.19 6.89 -1.26
N THR A 179 21.08 5.77 -1.98
CA THR A 179 20.41 5.72 -3.29
C THR A 179 18.92 6.04 -3.14
N LEU A 180 18.26 5.40 -2.17
CA LEU A 180 16.85 5.63 -1.89
C LEU A 180 16.60 7.04 -1.35
N GLU A 181 17.45 7.53 -0.44
CA GLU A 181 17.35 8.89 0.10
C GLU A 181 17.46 9.94 -1.00
N GLN A 182 18.42 9.80 -1.92
CA GLN A 182 18.55 10.71 -3.06
C GLN A 182 17.29 10.69 -3.94
N TYR A 183 16.81 9.50 -4.29
CA TYR A 183 15.62 9.34 -5.13
C TYR A 183 14.35 9.93 -4.48
N LEU A 184 14.12 9.65 -3.20
CA LEU A 184 12.95 10.16 -2.48
C LEU A 184 12.96 11.70 -2.41
N ASN A 185 14.13 12.30 -2.17
CA ASN A 185 14.32 13.75 -2.09
C ASN A 185 14.08 14.49 -3.43
N GLU A 186 13.96 13.80 -4.56
CA GLU A 186 13.57 14.42 -5.83
C GLU A 186 12.10 14.88 -5.82
N THR A 187 11.26 14.24 -4.99
CA THR A 187 9.80 14.49 -4.97
C THR A 187 9.29 14.94 -3.61
N THR A 188 9.88 14.44 -2.53
CA THR A 188 9.43 14.70 -1.15
C THR A 188 10.62 14.93 -0.24
N ASN A 189 10.57 15.97 0.57
CA ASN A 189 11.65 16.26 1.51
C ASN A 189 11.68 15.20 2.62
N THR A 190 12.69 14.32 2.60
CA THR A 190 12.86 13.27 3.62
C THR A 190 13.68 13.73 4.84
N SER A 191 13.99 15.02 4.93
CA SER A 191 14.81 15.58 6.01
C SER A 191 14.18 15.33 7.38
N GLY A 192 14.85 14.52 8.19
CA GLY A 192 14.42 14.22 9.57
C GLY A 192 13.91 12.79 9.76
N ILE A 193 13.59 12.04 8.68
CA ILE A 193 13.13 10.65 8.81
C ILE A 193 14.15 9.77 9.54
N THR A 194 15.44 9.92 9.27
CA THR A 194 16.51 9.16 9.95
C THR A 194 16.49 9.38 11.47
N GLU A 195 16.30 10.64 11.91
CA GLU A 195 16.20 10.96 13.33
C GLU A 195 14.92 10.40 13.95
N VAL A 196 13.79 10.55 13.26
CA VAL A 196 12.48 10.05 13.71
C VAL A 196 12.49 8.53 13.84
N ILE A 197 13.01 7.80 12.85
CA ILE A 197 13.09 6.34 12.91
C ILE A 197 14.04 5.87 14.02
N GLY A 198 15.12 6.62 14.27
CA GLY A 198 16.08 6.29 15.33
C GLY A 198 15.59 6.57 16.76
N ARG A 199 14.73 7.56 16.97
CA ARG A 199 14.42 8.07 18.33
C ARG A 199 12.94 8.29 18.64
N GLY A 200 12.07 8.35 17.64
CA GLY A 200 10.63 8.51 17.83
C GLY A 200 10.03 7.30 18.53
N ASP A 201 8.89 7.49 19.17
CA ASP A 201 8.01 6.35 19.47
C ASP A 201 7.37 5.84 18.18
N ILE A 202 6.70 4.69 18.27
CA ILE A 202 6.13 4.03 17.09
C ILE A 202 5.09 4.93 16.40
N SER A 203 4.25 5.61 17.18
CA SER A 203 3.20 6.50 16.63
C SER A 203 3.82 7.67 15.86
N ILE A 204 4.87 8.30 16.39
CA ILE A 204 5.59 9.37 15.73
C ILE A 204 6.26 8.88 14.44
N LYS A 205 6.86 7.68 14.45
CA LYS A 205 7.48 7.09 13.25
C LYS A 205 6.47 6.87 12.15
N GLU A 206 5.39 6.17 12.46
CA GLU A 206 4.31 5.89 11.51
C GLU A 206 3.71 7.20 10.97
N LYS A 207 3.49 8.20 11.84
CA LYS A 207 2.89 9.49 11.44
C LYS A 207 3.77 10.26 10.48
N TYR A 208 5.07 10.22 10.73
CA TYR A 208 6.03 10.85 9.85
C TYR A 208 6.09 10.15 8.49
N ILE A 209 6.03 8.82 8.45
CA ILE A 209 5.97 8.05 7.18
C ILE A 209 4.71 8.42 6.39
N ASP A 210 3.55 8.43 7.05
CA ASP A 210 2.28 8.77 6.40
C ASP A 210 2.25 10.24 5.95
N GLN A 211 2.91 11.15 6.68
CA GLN A 211 3.09 12.53 6.25
C GLN A 211 3.89 12.62 4.95
N LEU A 212 4.98 11.86 4.81
CA LEU A 212 5.76 11.84 3.56
C LEU A 212 4.92 11.31 2.37
N LEU A 213 4.14 10.26 2.60
CA LEU A 213 3.21 9.74 1.59
C LEU A 213 2.15 10.79 1.22
N TRP A 214 1.61 11.50 2.22
CA TRP A 214 0.63 12.57 2.02
C TRP A 214 1.21 13.75 1.23
N ASP A 215 2.44 14.18 1.56
CA ASP A 215 3.14 15.28 0.90
C ASP A 215 3.44 14.95 -0.56
N TYR A 216 3.89 13.73 -0.84
CA TYR A 216 4.02 13.24 -2.21
C TYR A 216 2.70 13.34 -2.96
N LEU A 217 1.59 12.84 -2.39
CA LEU A 217 0.28 12.87 -3.03
C LEU A 217 -0.23 14.30 -3.25
N ASN A 218 0.08 15.25 -2.36
CA ASN A 218 -0.22 16.67 -2.58
C ASN A 218 0.53 17.23 -3.79
N ALA A 219 1.83 16.98 -3.88
CA ALA A 219 2.65 17.45 -4.99
C ALA A 219 2.24 16.80 -6.32
N ALA A 220 2.10 15.48 -6.34
CA ALA A 220 1.77 14.70 -7.54
C ALA A 220 0.37 15.03 -8.10
N SER A 221 -0.60 15.37 -7.23
CA SER A 221 -1.98 15.70 -7.64
C SER A 221 -2.27 17.21 -7.69
N PHE A 222 -1.24 18.07 -7.60
CA PHE A 222 -1.42 19.52 -7.54
C PHE A 222 -2.08 20.08 -8.82
N PHE A 223 -1.68 19.57 -9.98
CA PHE A 223 -2.24 19.97 -11.29
C PHE A 223 -3.41 19.08 -11.75
N GLU A 224 -3.84 18.15 -10.91
CA GLU A 224 -4.99 17.28 -11.17
C GLU A 224 -6.27 17.92 -10.62
N TYR A 225 -7.21 18.20 -11.53
CA TYR A 225 -8.47 18.90 -11.22
C TYR A 225 -9.69 17.99 -11.40
N PHE A 226 -9.97 17.56 -12.62
CA PHE A 226 -11.13 16.70 -12.96
C PHE A 226 -10.64 15.49 -13.76
N SER A 227 -9.92 14.62 -13.07
CA SER A 227 -9.23 13.47 -13.64
C SER A 227 -9.35 12.25 -12.72
N LEU A 228 -9.05 11.07 -13.26
CA LEU A 228 -8.98 9.85 -12.47
C LEU A 228 -7.86 9.94 -11.42
N GLU A 229 -6.73 10.56 -11.78
CA GLU A 229 -5.58 10.78 -10.90
C GLU A 229 -5.99 11.55 -9.64
N LYS A 230 -6.95 12.48 -9.76
CA LYS A 230 -7.52 13.17 -8.59
C LYS A 230 -8.31 12.23 -7.69
N LEU A 231 -9.08 11.30 -8.26
CA LEU A 231 -9.81 10.27 -7.50
C LEU A 231 -8.85 9.28 -6.84
N ILE A 232 -7.81 8.84 -7.55
CA ILE A 232 -6.75 7.97 -7.04
C ILE A 232 -6.03 8.63 -5.87
N ALA A 233 -5.61 9.89 -6.04
CA ALA A 233 -4.94 10.65 -4.98
C ALA A 233 -5.84 10.82 -3.76
N PHE A 234 -7.13 11.07 -3.96
CA PHE A 234 -8.10 11.11 -2.87
C PHE A 234 -8.22 9.75 -2.19
N ALA A 235 -8.38 8.65 -2.93
CA ALA A 235 -8.53 7.31 -2.36
C ALA A 235 -7.32 6.94 -1.50
N LEU A 236 -6.10 7.16 -2.00
CA LEU A 236 -4.86 6.94 -1.24
C LEU A 236 -4.79 7.79 0.03
N LYS A 237 -5.11 9.09 -0.07
CA LYS A 237 -5.16 9.98 1.10
C LYS A 237 -6.22 9.54 2.11
N ASN A 238 -7.39 9.14 1.65
CA ASN A 238 -8.47 8.67 2.51
C ASN A 238 -8.03 7.41 3.28
N GLN A 239 -7.37 6.46 2.61
CA GLN A 239 -6.78 5.29 3.27
C GLN A 239 -5.73 5.68 4.33
N LEU A 240 -4.84 6.64 4.04
CA LEU A 240 -3.86 7.14 5.02
C LEU A 240 -4.53 7.77 6.24
N ALA A 241 -5.53 8.62 6.03
CA ALA A 241 -6.27 9.27 7.12
C ALA A 241 -7.01 8.25 8.00
N ASN A 242 -7.67 7.26 7.38
CA ASN A 242 -8.43 6.23 8.09
C ASN A 242 -7.55 5.24 8.86
N ARG A 243 -6.33 4.98 8.36
CA ARG A 243 -5.33 4.14 9.05
C ARG A 243 -5.00 4.70 10.44
N TRP A 244 -4.87 6.03 10.57
CA TRP A 244 -4.59 6.68 11.85
C TRP A 244 -5.67 6.44 12.89
N LYS A 245 -6.92 6.58 12.48
CA LYS A 245 -8.04 6.36 13.39
C LYS A 245 -8.15 4.89 13.80
N TYR A 246 -7.94 3.98 12.85
CA TYR A 246 -7.88 2.55 13.15
C TYR A 246 -6.77 2.20 14.17
N LEU A 247 -5.57 2.80 14.01
CA LEU A 247 -4.45 2.61 14.93
C LEU A 247 -4.65 3.28 16.29
N SER A 248 -5.39 4.40 16.36
CA SER A 248 -5.71 5.07 17.64
C SER A 248 -6.82 4.37 18.41
N ASP A 249 -7.80 3.79 17.72
CA ASP A 249 -8.96 3.11 18.32
C ASP A 249 -8.61 1.70 18.77
N LYS A 250 -7.72 1.00 18.06
CA LYS A 250 -7.14 -0.28 18.49
C LYS A 250 -5.91 -0.01 19.36
N SER A 251 -6.14 0.32 20.63
CA SER A 251 -5.07 0.37 21.62
C SER A 251 -4.32 -0.97 21.62
N ASN A 252 -3.08 -0.97 21.10
CA ASN A 252 -2.22 -2.13 20.79
C ASN A 252 -2.58 -2.93 19.52
N THR A 253 -1.53 -3.37 18.82
CA THR A 253 -1.46 -4.31 17.67
C THR A 253 -1.98 -3.71 16.35
N ILE A 254 -1.16 -3.38 15.35
CA ILE A 254 0.00 -4.07 14.77
C ILE A 254 0.91 -2.99 14.18
N THR A 255 2.17 -2.96 14.56
CA THR A 255 3.12 -1.91 14.16
C THR A 255 4.20 -2.50 13.26
N THR A 256 5.03 -1.64 12.66
CA THR A 256 6.25 -2.05 11.94
C THR A 256 7.16 -2.97 12.78
N GLU A 257 6.99 -3.03 14.11
CA GLU A 257 7.60 -4.04 14.99
C GLU A 257 7.09 -5.47 14.80
N GLU A 258 5.85 -5.73 14.37
CA GLU A 258 5.45 -7.11 14.03
C GLU A 258 6.12 -7.58 12.73
N ILE A 259 6.34 -6.68 11.76
CA ILE A 259 7.15 -6.96 10.58
C ILE A 259 8.61 -7.21 11.01
N LEU A 260 9.14 -6.37 11.90
CA LEU A 260 10.49 -6.52 12.44
C LEU A 260 10.66 -7.80 13.26
N ASN A 261 9.67 -8.16 14.07
CA ASN A 261 9.65 -9.35 14.92
C ASN A 261 9.52 -10.62 14.08
N ALA A 262 8.66 -10.60 13.05
CA ALA A 262 8.57 -11.69 12.08
C ALA A 262 9.89 -11.87 11.29
N ILE A 263 10.59 -10.78 10.98
CA ILE A 263 11.93 -10.82 10.34
C ILE A 263 13.00 -11.34 11.32
N THR A 264 12.92 -11.04 12.62
CA THR A 264 13.84 -11.63 13.62
C THR A 264 13.57 -13.12 13.85
N GLU A 265 12.32 -13.58 13.81
CA GLU A 265 11.98 -15.00 13.95
C GLU A 265 12.52 -15.84 12.78
N ILE A 266 12.53 -15.31 11.56
CA ILE A 266 13.12 -15.95 10.36
C ILE A 266 14.63 -16.21 10.50
N LYS A 267 15.37 -15.44 11.32
CA LYS A 267 16.82 -15.60 11.50
C LYS A 267 17.22 -16.54 12.64
N HIS A 268 16.25 -17.06 13.39
CA HIS A 268 16.48 -17.91 14.56
C HIS A 268 16.02 -19.38 14.37
N GLU A 269 15.52 -19.74 13.18
CA GLU A 269 15.37 -21.13 12.71
C GLU A 269 16.43 -21.47 11.65
#